data_AF-A0A1H8FI70-F1
#
_entry.id   AF-A0A1H8FI70-F1
#
_cell.length_a   1.000
_cell.length_b   1.000
_cell.length_c   1.000
_cell.angle_alpha   90.00
_cell.angle_beta   90.00
_cell.angle_gamma   90.00
#
_symmetry.space_group_name_H-M   'P 1'
#
loop_
_entity.id
_entity.type
_entity.pdbx_description
1 polymer ?
#
loop_
_entity_poly.entity_id
_entity_poly.type
_entity_poly.pdbx_seq_one_letter_code
_entity_poly.pdbx_strand_id
1 'polypeptide(L)' 'MADHSFGPLGWVSAAGFVILSLLYVVDAWGIAQWPMSLAVTGAVALLAAAGAILLWYGNDPTATEEEYGATETR' A
#
# COMPACT_ATOMS: atom_id res chain seq x y z
N MET A 1 -22.74 -5.10 5.78
CA MET A 1 -21.93 -4.90 4.55
C MET A 1 -20.51 -4.75 5.06
N ALA A 2 -19.51 -5.46 4.53
CA ALA A 2 -18.14 -5.25 5.00
C ALA A 2 -17.74 -3.87 4.47
N ASP A 3 -17.63 -2.84 5.32
CA ASP A 3 -17.18 -1.54 4.81
C ASP A 3 -15.72 -1.68 4.42
N HIS A 4 -15.51 -1.48 3.13
CA HIS A 4 -14.21 -1.52 2.49
C HIS A 4 -13.56 -0.17 2.74
N SER A 5 -12.92 0.00 3.89
CA SER A 5 -12.20 1.21 4.27
C SER A 5 -10.77 0.89 4.66
N PHE A 6 -9.86 1.81 4.35
CA PHE A 6 -8.47 1.73 4.75
C PHE A 6 -8.28 2.41 6.09
N GLY A 7 -7.73 1.68 7.07
CA GLY A 7 -7.09 2.32 8.21
C GLY A 7 -5.70 2.87 7.83
N PRO A 8 -5.01 3.53 8.78
CA PRO A 8 -3.70 4.14 8.57
C PRO A 8 -2.65 3.18 7.99
N LEU A 9 -2.61 1.91 8.42
CA LEU A 9 -1.68 0.92 7.86
C LEU A 9 -2.01 0.57 6.42
N GLY A 10 -3.31 0.47 6.09
CA GLY A 10 -3.77 0.27 4.72
C GLY A 10 -3.28 1.37 3.78
N TRP A 11 -3.42 2.64 4.21
CA TRP A 11 -2.90 3.79 3.47
C TRP A 11 -1.38 3.80 3.34
N VAL A 12 -0.64 3.44 4.40
CA VAL A 12 0.82 3.32 4.35
C VAL A 12 1.24 2.23 3.36
N SER A 13 0.55 1.09 3.36
CA SER A 13 0.83 -0.02 2.46
C SER A 13 0.54 0.36 1.00
N ALA A 14 -0.58 1.05 0.74
CA ALA A 14 -0.92 1.58 -0.58
C ALA A 14 0.11 2.62 -1.07
N ALA A 15 0.50 3.56 -0.21
CA ALA A 15 1.54 4.54 -0.53
C ALA A 15 2.89 3.86 -0.82
N GLY A 16 3.26 2.85 -0.03
CA GLY A 16 4.44 2.03 -0.25
C GLY A 16 4.42 1.35 -1.62
N PHE A 17 3.29 0.78 -2.02
CA PHE A 17 3.14 0.17 -3.35
C PHE A 17 3.35 1.20 -4.48
N VAL A 18 2.75 2.38 -4.36
CA VAL A 18 2.86 3.44 -5.38
C VAL A 18 4.30 3.91 -5.51
N ILE A 19 4.97 4.20 -4.40
CA ILE A 19 6.36 4.68 -4.38
C ILE A 19 7.30 3.60 -4.94
N LEU A 20 7.17 2.35 -4.51
CA LEU A 20 8.03 1.25 -4.98
C LEU A 20 7.78 0.91 -6.45
N SER A 21 6.54 1.04 -6.94
CA SER A 21 6.23 0.87 -8.36
C SER A 21 6.84 1.97 -9.22
N LEU A 22 6.81 3.23 -8.77
CA LEU A 22 7.51 4.33 -9.43
C LEU A 22 9.03 4.10 -9.45
N LEU A 23 9.60 3.70 -8.32
CA LEU A 23 11.03 3.36 -8.24
C LEU A 23 11.39 2.20 -9.17
N TYR A 24 10.54 1.18 -9.27
CA TYR A 24 10.73 0.07 -10.20
C TYR A 24 10.76 0.54 -11.66
N VAL A 25 9.87 1.46 -12.05
CA VAL A 25 9.88 2.04 -13.40
C VAL A 25 11.15 2.84 -13.64
N VAL A 26 11.58 3.66 -12.69
CA VAL A 26 12.83 4.44 -12.77
C VAL A 26 14.05 3.53 -12.91
N ASP A 27 14.08 2.42 -12.18
CA ASP A 27 15.14 1.42 -12.23
C ASP A 27 15.13 0.68 -13.59
N ALA A 28 13.95 0.35 -14.11
CA ALA A 28 13.78 -0.27 -15.42
C ALA A 28 14.24 0.61 -16.58
N TRP A 29 14.21 1.94 -16.40
CA TRP A 29 14.70 2.91 -17.39
C TRP A 29 16.23 3.08 -17.38
N GLY A 30 16.95 2.27 -16.58
CA GLY A 30 18.38 2.05 -16.77
C GLY A 30 19.26 3.14 -16.19
N ILE A 31 18.92 3.69 -15.01
CA ILE A 31 19.86 4.50 -14.24
C ILE A 31 20.97 3.56 -13.75
N ALA A 32 22.01 3.42 -14.56
CA ALA A 32 23.09 2.42 -14.45
C ALA A 32 23.93 2.47 -13.15
N GLN A 33 23.55 3.31 -12.18
CA GLN A 33 24.26 3.56 -10.93
C GLN A 33 23.36 3.33 -9.69
N TRP A 34 22.17 2.76 -9.88
CA TRP A 34 21.22 2.61 -8.77
C TRP A 34 21.66 1.49 -7.81
N PRO A 35 21.71 1.73 -6.49
CA PRO A 35 22.22 0.76 -5.51
C PRO A 35 21.22 -0.37 -5.20
N MET A 36 19.98 -0.27 -5.66
CA MET A 36 18.93 -1.27 -5.42
C MET A 36 18.74 -2.16 -6.65
N SER A 37 18.56 -3.46 -6.42
CA SER A 37 18.23 -4.42 -7.47
C SER A 37 16.78 -4.27 -7.92
N LEU A 38 16.56 -4.18 -9.23
CA LEU A 38 15.24 -4.13 -9.87
C LEU A 38 14.31 -5.26 -9.42
N ALA A 39 14.85 -6.46 -9.24
CA ALA A 39 14.10 -7.61 -8.74
C ALA A 39 13.65 -7.41 -7.28
N VAL A 40 14.49 -6.82 -6.43
CA VAL A 40 14.16 -6.52 -5.03
C VAL A 40 13.09 -5.44 -4.97
N THR A 41 13.27 -4.33 -5.71
CA THR A 41 12.31 -3.22 -5.74
C THR A 41 10.92 -3.70 -6.17
N GLY A 42 10.85 -4.53 -7.22
CA GLY A 42 9.59 -5.12 -7.69
C GLY A 42 8.97 -6.08 -6.66
N ALA A 43 9.76 -6.93 -6.01
CA ALA A 43 9.27 -7.85 -4.99
C ALA A 43 8.67 -7.12 -3.78
N VAL A 44 9.31 -6.05 -3.29
CA VAL A 44 8.77 -5.25 -2.19
C VAL A 44 7.51 -4.49 -2.63
N ALA A 45 7.45 -4.01 -3.87
CA ALA A 45 6.24 -3.38 -4.41
C ALA A 45 5.06 -4.36 -4.37
N LEU A 46 5.24 -5.60 -4.83
CA LEU A 46 4.18 -6.62 -4.81
C LEU A 46 3.75 -6.99 -3.38
N LEU A 47 4.68 -7.05 -2.42
CA LEU A 47 4.36 -7.26 -1.02
C LEU A 47 3.54 -6.10 -0.44
N ALA A 48 3.88 -4.86 -0.79
CA ALA A 48 3.11 -3.69 -0.40
C ALA A 48 1.71 -3.69 -1.03
N ALA A 49 1.57 -4.11 -2.30
CA ALA A 49 0.26 -4.28 -2.92
C ALA A 49 -0.59 -5.33 -2.21
N ALA A 50 0.00 -6.50 -1.89
CA ALA A 50 -0.69 -7.56 -1.16
C ALA A 50 -1.11 -7.11 0.24
N GLY A 51 -0.24 -6.39 0.95
CA GLY A 51 -0.55 -5.78 2.25
C GLY A 51 -1.72 -4.80 2.16
N ALA A 52 -1.71 -3.90 1.16
CA ALA A 52 -2.81 -2.97 0.93
C ALA A 52 -4.13 -3.73 0.66
N ILE A 53 -4.12 -4.73 -0.23
CA ILE A 53 -5.34 -5.51 -0.50
C ILE A 53 -5.85 -6.20 0.78
N LEU A 54 -4.98 -6.80 1.58
CA LEU A 54 -5.37 -7.46 2.84
C LEU A 54 -5.97 -6.47 3.85
N LEU A 55 -5.38 -5.29 3.99
CA LEU A 55 -5.84 -4.26 4.92
C LEU A 55 -7.15 -3.61 4.46
N TRP A 56 -7.38 -3.52 3.14
CA TRP A 56 -8.65 -3.04 2.55
C TRP A 56 -9.85 -3.92 2.88
N TYR A 57 -9.65 -5.23 3.06
CA TYR A 57 -10.72 -6.18 3.42
C TYR A 57 -11.02 -6.20 4.93
N GLY A 58 -10.63 -5.15 5.67
CA GLY A 58 -10.97 -5.00 7.10
C GLY A 58 -10.03 -5.75 8.05
N ASN A 59 -8.90 -6.27 7.56
CA ASN A 59 -7.87 -6.88 8.41
C ASN A 59 -6.86 -5.83 8.93
N ASP A 60 -7.23 -4.54 8.91
CA ASP A 60 -6.42 -3.45 9.42
C ASP A 60 -6.70 -3.21 10.92
N PRO A 61 -5.78 -3.62 11.82
CA PRO A 61 -5.95 -3.45 13.26
C PRO A 61 -5.81 -2.00 13.73
N THR A 62 -5.45 -1.07 12.83
CA THR A 62 -5.31 0.37 13.14
C THR A 62 -6.52 1.21 12.72
N ALA A 63 -7.49 0.60 12.03
CA ALA A 63 -8.78 1.25 11.81
C ALA A 63 -9.47 1.44 13.18
N THR A 64 -9.74 2.68 13.56
CA THR A 64 -10.49 3.01 14.79
C THR A 64 -11.97 3.17 14.47
N GLU A 65 -12.86 2.89 15.43
CA GLU A 65 -14.32 2.99 15.26
C GLU A 65 -14.79 4.39 14.78
N GLU A 66 -14.01 5.46 15.00
CA GLU A 66 -14.30 6.81 14.49
C GLU A 66 -14.30 6.91 12.96
N GLU A 67 -13.49 6.09 12.27
CA GLU A 67 -13.43 6.06 10.79
C GLU A 67 -14.59 5.24 10.19
N TYR A 68 -15.23 4.37 10.98
CA TYR A 68 -16.42 3.60 10.61
C TYR A 68 -17.72 4.35 10.93
N GLY A 69 -17.78 5.06 12.08
CA GLY A 69 -18.95 5.79 12.56
C GLY A 69 -19.22 7.13 11.88
N ALA A 70 -18.25 7.71 11.17
CA ALA A 70 -18.44 8.94 10.39
C ALA A 70 -19.39 8.74 9.17
N THR A 71 -19.65 7.48 8.78
CA THR A 71 -20.56 7.13 7.67
C THR A 71 -22.01 6.96 8.11
N GLU A 72 -22.30 6.80 9.40
CA GLU A 72 -23.68 6.63 9.91
C GLU A 72 -24.39 7.94 10.28
N THR A 73 -23.72 9.09 10.19
CA THR A 73 -24.30 10.39 10.62
C THR A 73 -24.43 11.44 9.50
N ARG A 74 -24.77 11.01 8.28
CA ARG A 74 -25.27 11.93 7.25
C ARG A 74 -26.62 11.55 6.67
#